data_AF-A0A671KUD4-F1
#
_entry.id   AF-A0A671KUD4-F1
#
_cell.length_a   1.000
_cell.length_b   1.000
_cell.length_c   1.000
_cell.angle_alpha   90.00
_cell.angle_beta   90.00
_cell.angle_gamma   90.00
#
_symmetry.space_group_name_H-M   'P 1'
#
loop_
_entity.id
_entity.type
_entity.pdbx_description
1 polymer ?
#
loop_
_entity_poly.entity_id
_entity_poly.type
_entity_poly.pdbx_seq_one_letter_code
_entity_poly.pdbx_strand_id
1 'polypeptide(L)'
;MSMLEDEEGEEGRRVERESDRDSAVDMILSCFLTSDYSTRSSASLNEEQFEDYGEGEDGDYTPSSPCPDDEIRFNGCSDLGSSVSSSAGQSPRKMRHAGNQMDVFCSQCCKRVSLLNDLENRLKNLKTNSPNRKISSTAFGRQLLHNSNLSSINGSTEDLFHDSIDSCEIDITEKVSYLNKKVTELENEILMNGDVKSKLKQENIQLVHRIHELEEQLKDQEARAENMMEEELRRHREAYSRLEKDKNTQIELLTNRVYQLEEENGEMAINMNRLKAQTEKLDEERQRMTDKLEDTSLRLKDEMDVYKKMMDKLRQNRNEFQRERDTMQELIEDLRQELEHLQIYKLEAERMGHGRRSSISLSEYSTRTRESELEQEVKRLKQENQKLREQNEDLNGQLLSLSLHEAKTLFATQTKAQSLAMEIDHASRDQLMEALKEQEDINFRLRQYMDKIIVSILDHNPSILEIKN
;
A
#
# COMPACT_ATOMS: atom_id res chain seq x y z
N MET A 1 -45.90 59.07 -49.95
CA MET A 1 -46.88 58.39 -49.07
C MET A 1 -46.17 57.16 -48.53
N SER A 2 -45.52 57.31 -47.38
CA SER A 2 -45.95 56.85 -46.02
C SER A 2 -45.49 55.41 -45.79
N MET A 3 -44.30 55.17 -45.20
CA MET A 3 -43.92 55.18 -43.76
C MET A 3 -44.73 54.23 -42.87
N LEU A 4 -43.99 53.58 -41.95
CA LEU A 4 -44.29 52.67 -40.81
C LEU A 4 -43.63 51.29 -41.06
N GLU A 5 -42.41 50.99 -40.60
CA GLU A 5 -41.95 50.71 -39.20
C GLU A 5 -42.84 49.69 -38.47
N ASP A 6 -42.24 48.53 -38.14
CA ASP A 6 -42.38 47.87 -36.83
C ASP A 6 -41.22 46.87 -36.63
N GLU A 7 -40.39 47.19 -35.64
CA GLU A 7 -39.48 46.31 -34.92
C GLU A 7 -40.31 45.35 -34.05
N GLU A 8 -40.02 44.05 -34.05
CA GLU A 8 -40.15 43.18 -32.86
C GLU A 8 -39.67 41.75 -33.19
N GLY A 9 -38.77 41.20 -32.36
CA GLY A 9 -38.38 39.78 -32.47
C GLY A 9 -36.96 39.40 -32.05
N GLU A 10 -36.32 40.11 -31.11
CA GLU A 10 -34.99 39.74 -30.58
C GLU A 10 -34.98 39.39 -29.08
N GLU A 11 -36.11 38.89 -28.55
CA GLU A 11 -36.24 38.53 -27.12
C GLU A 11 -36.24 37.01 -26.83
N GLY A 12 -36.10 36.16 -27.85
CA GLY A 12 -36.18 34.70 -27.70
C GLY A 12 -34.88 33.96 -27.39
N ARG A 13 -33.73 34.64 -27.30
CA ARG A 13 -32.41 33.96 -27.21
C ARG A 13 -31.61 34.26 -25.93
N ARG A 14 -32.25 34.87 -24.92
CA ARG A 14 -31.60 35.20 -23.63
C ARG A 14 -32.02 34.30 -22.47
N VAL A 15 -33.18 33.65 -22.56
CA VAL A 15 -33.78 32.88 -21.44
C VAL A 15 -33.14 31.49 -21.25
N GLU A 16 -32.57 30.87 -22.28
CA GLU A 16 -31.97 29.53 -22.14
C GLU A 16 -30.56 29.52 -21.52
N ARG A 17 -29.88 30.67 -21.36
CA ARG A 17 -28.54 30.72 -20.75
C ARG A 17 -28.55 31.08 -19.26
N GLU A 18 -29.68 31.48 -18.70
CA GLU A 18 -29.81 31.74 -17.25
C GLU A 18 -30.17 30.47 -16.46
N SER A 19 -30.93 29.54 -17.07
CA SER A 19 -31.30 28.25 -16.45
C SER A 19 -30.10 27.35 -16.09
N ASP A 20 -29.06 27.31 -16.93
CA ASP A 20 -27.91 26.44 -16.69
C ASP A 20 -26.91 27.00 -15.66
N ARG A 21 -26.98 28.30 -15.35
CA ARG A 21 -26.13 28.92 -14.33
C ARG A 21 -26.69 28.72 -12.93
N ASP A 22 -28.00 28.75 -12.77
CA ASP A 22 -28.63 28.58 -11.45
C ASP A 22 -28.51 27.14 -10.94
N SER A 23 -28.51 26.13 -11.83
CA SER A 23 -28.28 24.73 -11.43
C SER A 23 -26.83 24.45 -10.99
N ALA A 24 -25.85 25.16 -11.54
CA ALA A 24 -24.45 25.03 -11.14
C ALA A 24 -24.14 25.73 -9.81
N VAL A 25 -24.85 26.81 -9.49
CA VAL A 25 -24.70 27.56 -8.23
C VAL A 25 -25.33 26.79 -7.07
N ASP A 26 -26.45 26.11 -7.28
CA ASP A 26 -27.10 25.27 -6.26
C ASP A 26 -26.25 24.02 -5.89
N MET A 27 -25.53 23.46 -6.87
CA MET A 27 -24.64 22.31 -6.62
C MET A 27 -23.38 22.70 -5.85
N ILE A 28 -22.90 23.94 -6.01
CA ILE A 28 -21.76 24.47 -5.25
C ILE A 28 -22.20 24.87 -3.82
N LEU A 29 -23.42 25.38 -3.63
CA LEU A 29 -23.93 25.78 -2.32
C LEU A 29 -24.22 24.56 -1.41
N SER A 30 -24.60 23.42 -1.99
CA SER A 30 -24.78 22.15 -1.27
C SER A 30 -23.48 21.58 -0.70
N CYS A 31 -22.32 21.88 -1.30
CA CYS A 31 -21.01 21.40 -0.82
C CYS A 31 -20.47 22.19 0.38
N PHE A 32 -20.95 23.42 0.62
CA PHE A 32 -20.49 24.24 1.75
C PHE A 32 -21.32 24.09 3.02
N LEU A 33 -22.53 23.51 2.94
CA LEU A 33 -23.45 23.42 4.08
C LEU A 33 -23.28 22.17 4.98
N THR A 34 -22.27 21.33 4.73
CA THR A 34 -22.01 20.12 5.54
C THR A 34 -20.75 20.20 6.41
N SER A 35 -20.11 21.37 6.51
CA SER A 35 -18.87 21.55 7.29
C SER A 35 -19.00 22.51 8.49
N ASP A 36 -20.15 22.56 9.15
CA ASP A 36 -20.33 23.35 10.38
C ASP A 36 -20.76 22.45 11.56
N TYR A 37 -19.82 21.65 12.09
CA TYR A 37 -19.91 21.12 13.45
C TYR A 37 -18.50 20.89 14.03
N SER A 38 -17.82 21.98 14.41
CA SER A 38 -16.89 21.97 15.56
C SER A 38 -16.42 23.37 15.90
N THR A 39 -17.28 24.11 16.60
CA THR A 39 -16.87 25.28 17.36
C THR A 39 -16.92 24.91 18.83
N ARG A 40 -15.77 24.65 19.46
CA ARG A 40 -15.52 25.04 20.85
C ARG A 40 -14.04 25.03 21.25
N SER A 41 -13.61 26.24 21.60
CA SER A 41 -12.65 26.59 22.67
C SER A 41 -11.16 26.73 22.34
N SER A 42 -10.86 27.94 21.87
CA SER A 42 -9.80 28.86 22.30
C SER A 42 -9.02 28.53 23.59
N ALA A 43 -7.67 28.59 23.51
CA ALA A 43 -6.84 29.66 24.09
C ALA A 43 -5.40 29.15 24.38
N SER A 44 -4.38 29.79 23.80
CA SER A 44 -3.17 30.23 24.51
C SER A 44 -2.15 30.78 23.51
N LEU A 45 -1.67 31.98 23.80
CA LEU A 45 -0.52 32.64 23.22
C LEU A 45 0.73 31.75 23.28
N ASN A 46 1.55 31.78 22.22
CA ASN A 46 2.99 32.03 22.33
C ASN A 46 3.58 32.35 20.95
N GLU A 47 3.92 33.63 20.74
CA GLU A 47 4.94 34.05 19.79
C GLU A 47 6.29 33.70 20.41
N GLU A 48 7.09 32.82 19.79
CA GLU A 48 8.51 32.72 20.10
C GLU A 48 9.33 32.70 18.81
N GLN A 49 10.23 33.67 18.76
CA GLN A 49 11.23 33.93 17.72
C GLN A 49 12.28 32.82 17.72
N PHE A 50 12.75 32.41 16.54
CA PHE A 50 13.90 31.53 16.43
C PHE A 50 15.19 32.32 16.74
N GLU A 51 15.80 32.06 17.90
CA GLU A 51 17.18 32.43 18.21
C GLU A 51 18.14 31.43 17.56
N ASP A 52 18.96 31.92 16.64
CA ASP A 52 20.14 31.26 16.08
C ASP A 52 21.31 31.44 17.06
N TYR A 53 21.78 30.34 17.66
CA TYR A 53 23.03 30.34 18.41
C TYR A 53 24.11 29.71 17.54
N GLY A 54 24.80 30.57 16.79
CA GLY A 54 26.19 30.36 16.41
C GLY A 54 27.11 30.97 17.47
N GLU A 55 28.07 30.18 17.95
CA GLU A 55 29.36 30.57 18.56
C GLU A 55 30.04 29.24 18.93
N GLY A 56 31.33 28.98 18.75
CA GLY A 56 32.47 29.76 18.28
C GLY A 56 33.67 28.84 18.49
N GLU A 57 34.46 28.60 17.45
CA GLU A 57 35.69 27.81 17.52
C GLU A 57 36.86 28.79 17.66
N ASP A 58 37.32 29.00 18.90
CA ASP A 58 38.58 29.69 19.17
C ASP A 58 39.69 28.64 19.30
N GLY A 59 40.71 28.81 18.46
CA GLY A 59 41.81 27.88 18.29
C GLY A 59 42.91 28.01 19.34
N ASP A 60 43.67 26.93 19.49
CA ASP A 60 45.02 26.96 20.03
C ASP A 60 45.95 26.00 19.27
N TYR A 61 46.93 26.62 18.61
CA TYR A 61 48.32 26.19 18.33
C TYR A 61 48.65 24.74 17.91
N THR A 62 49.04 24.60 16.63
CA THR A 62 49.98 23.61 16.05
C THR A 62 51.38 23.61 16.73
N PRO A 63 52.30 22.61 16.59
CA PRO A 63 52.56 21.79 15.38
C PRO A 63 52.92 20.29 15.61
N SER A 64 52.78 19.40 14.62
CA SER A 64 53.90 18.92 13.78
C SER A 64 53.41 18.04 12.61
N SER A 65 53.88 18.38 11.41
CA SER A 65 53.82 17.64 10.12
C SER A 65 54.69 16.35 10.17
N PRO A 66 54.74 15.42 9.16
CA PRO A 66 54.15 15.48 7.80
C PRO A 66 53.51 14.19 7.24
N CYS A 67 52.62 14.39 6.27
CA CYS A 67 52.39 13.47 5.15
C CYS A 67 52.96 14.10 3.86
N PRO A 68 53.35 13.31 2.86
CA PRO A 68 53.24 13.68 1.45
C PRO A 68 52.30 12.68 0.74
N ASP A 69 51.22 13.17 0.11
CA ASP A 69 51.09 13.44 -1.34
C ASP A 69 50.13 12.37 -1.92
N ASP A 70 49.20 12.62 -2.83
CA ASP A 70 48.93 13.75 -3.71
C ASP A 70 47.47 13.67 -4.20
N GLU A 71 46.95 14.86 -4.53
CA GLU A 71 45.94 15.22 -5.55
C GLU A 71 44.68 14.33 -5.74
N ILE A 72 43.46 14.89 -5.76
CA ILE A 72 42.91 15.59 -6.93
C ILE A 72 41.73 16.48 -6.51
N ARG A 73 41.75 17.72 -7.00
CA ARG A 73 40.71 18.73 -6.86
C ARG A 73 39.41 18.35 -7.57
N PHE A 74 38.32 18.60 -6.89
CA PHE A 74 36.97 18.72 -7.40
C PHE A 74 36.73 20.14 -7.95
N ASN A 75 36.00 20.23 -9.06
CA ASN A 75 35.05 21.29 -9.42
C ASN A 75 34.38 20.83 -10.73
N GLY A 76 33.08 20.85 -10.96
CA GLY A 76 31.93 21.37 -10.23
C GLY A 76 30.80 21.52 -11.26
N CYS A 77 29.57 21.15 -10.88
CA CYS A 77 28.27 21.49 -11.49
C CYS A 77 28.00 21.18 -12.97
N SER A 78 27.05 20.27 -13.26
CA SER A 78 25.62 20.62 -13.35
C SER A 78 24.80 19.51 -14.03
N ASP A 79 23.75 19.12 -13.31
CA ASP A 79 22.34 19.01 -13.76
C ASP A 79 21.90 18.00 -14.84
N LEU A 80 20.63 17.62 -14.70
CA LEU A 80 19.75 16.81 -15.54
C LEU A 80 19.54 15.34 -15.14
N GLY A 81 18.39 15.12 -14.49
CA GLY A 81 17.32 14.38 -15.14
C GLY A 81 17.15 12.90 -14.79
N SER A 82 16.16 12.64 -13.92
CA SER A 82 15.09 11.62 -14.04
C SER A 82 15.35 10.45 -15.03
N SER A 83 15.26 9.18 -14.65
CA SER A 83 13.96 8.53 -14.37
C SER A 83 14.12 7.00 -14.20
N VAL A 84 13.26 6.45 -13.31
CA VAL A 84 12.66 5.10 -13.19
C VAL A 84 13.44 3.79 -13.41
N SER A 85 13.20 2.88 -12.46
CA SER A 85 13.48 1.44 -12.43
C SER A 85 12.52 0.60 -13.28
N SER A 86 13.00 -0.52 -13.86
CA SER A 86 12.59 -1.89 -13.46
C SER A 86 12.90 -3.01 -14.49
N SER A 87 13.33 -4.14 -13.93
CA SER A 87 13.02 -5.55 -14.29
C SER A 87 13.35 -6.12 -15.67
N ALA A 88 14.16 -7.20 -15.73
CA ALA A 88 13.67 -8.59 -15.63
C ALA A 88 14.70 -9.63 -16.14
N GLY A 89 14.87 -10.71 -15.36
CA GLY A 89 14.99 -12.07 -15.90
C GLY A 89 16.37 -12.70 -16.08
N GLN A 90 16.71 -13.65 -15.20
CA GLN A 90 16.99 -15.08 -15.50
C GLN A 90 18.09 -15.69 -14.60
N SER A 91 17.76 -16.88 -14.07
CA SER A 91 18.50 -17.76 -13.15
C SER A 91 19.25 -18.86 -13.94
N PRO A 92 19.90 -19.89 -13.34
CA PRO A 92 21.09 -19.92 -12.47
C PRO A 92 22.19 -20.87 -13.01
N ARG A 93 23.48 -20.66 -12.69
CA ARG A 93 24.49 -21.76 -12.70
C ARG A 93 25.59 -21.62 -11.64
N LYS A 94 25.45 -22.46 -10.61
CA LYS A 94 26.43 -23.23 -9.79
C LYS A 94 27.86 -22.72 -9.48
N MET A 95 28.13 -22.82 -8.17
CA MET A 95 29.37 -23.12 -7.45
C MET A 95 30.44 -22.02 -7.34
N ARG A 96 30.65 -21.53 -6.12
CA ARG A 96 31.64 -22.07 -5.16
C ARG A 96 31.37 -21.53 -3.75
N HIS A 97 31.56 -22.39 -2.75
CA HIS A 97 31.59 -21.99 -1.35
C HIS A 97 32.84 -21.11 -1.11
N ALA A 98 32.61 -19.89 -0.67
CA ALA A 98 33.55 -19.12 0.14
C ALA A 98 32.69 -18.39 1.16
N GLY A 99 32.81 -18.79 2.43
CA GLY A 99 32.13 -18.14 3.53
C GLY A 99 32.66 -16.72 3.68
N ASN A 100 31.94 -15.76 3.13
CA ASN A 100 32.05 -14.37 3.52
C ASN A 100 30.77 -14.01 4.26
N GLN A 101 30.73 -14.42 5.52
CA GLN A 101 29.87 -13.81 6.52
C GLN A 101 30.34 -12.36 6.60
N MET A 102 29.62 -11.45 5.93
CA MET A 102 29.84 -10.01 6.07
C MET A 102 29.38 -9.63 7.46
N ASP A 103 30.27 -9.80 8.43
CA ASP A 103 30.07 -9.21 9.74
C ASP A 103 30.29 -7.71 9.59
N VAL A 104 29.19 -6.98 9.45
CA VAL A 104 29.14 -5.54 9.70
C VAL A 104 29.32 -5.36 11.21
N PHE A 105 30.56 -5.49 11.67
CA PHE A 105 30.89 -5.05 13.01
C PHE A 105 30.93 -3.53 13.00
N CYS A 106 30.02 -2.93 13.76
CA CYS A 106 30.16 -1.54 14.19
C CYS A 106 31.59 -1.34 14.73
N SER A 107 32.26 -0.24 14.37
CA SER A 107 33.63 0.05 14.80
C SER A 107 33.78 0.02 16.33
N GLN A 108 32.69 0.27 17.06
CA GLN A 108 32.59 0.15 18.51
C GLN A 108 32.63 -1.31 19.01
N CYS A 109 32.06 -2.25 18.24
CA CYS A 109 32.07 -3.68 18.53
C CYS A 109 33.46 -4.30 18.31
N CYS A 110 34.16 -3.93 17.23
CA CYS A 110 35.55 -4.38 17.00
C CYS A 110 36.50 -3.90 18.11
N LYS A 111 36.32 -2.67 18.60
CA LYS A 111 37.10 -2.12 19.73
C LYS A 111 36.83 -2.89 21.01
N ARG A 112 35.58 -3.25 21.31
CA ARG A 112 35.24 -4.07 22.48
C ARG A 112 35.79 -5.49 22.39
N VAL A 113 35.70 -6.13 21.22
CA VAL A 113 36.25 -7.48 21.01
C VAL A 113 37.78 -7.47 21.15
N SER A 114 38.45 -6.45 20.63
CA SER A 114 39.91 -6.29 20.79
C SER A 114 40.30 -6.07 22.25
N LEU A 115 39.53 -5.26 22.99
CA LEU A 115 39.75 -5.06 24.43
C LEU A 115 39.53 -6.34 25.24
N LEU A 116 38.51 -7.14 24.90
CA LEU A 116 38.25 -8.43 25.53
C LEU A 116 39.37 -9.43 25.26
N ASN A 117 39.90 -9.47 24.03
CA ASN A 117 41.06 -10.30 23.68
C ASN A 117 42.35 -9.86 24.41
N ASP A 118 42.58 -8.55 24.53
CA ASP A 118 43.71 -8.02 25.30
C ASP A 118 43.59 -8.38 26.79
N LEU A 119 42.39 -8.24 27.37
CA LEU A 119 42.11 -8.66 28.74
C LEU A 119 42.30 -10.16 28.92
N GLU A 120 41.86 -11.00 27.99
CA GLU A 120 42.05 -12.45 28.04
C GLU A 120 43.54 -12.83 27.98
N ASN A 121 44.31 -12.15 27.13
CA ASN A 121 45.76 -12.36 27.04
C ASN A 121 46.50 -11.89 28.30
N ARG A 122 46.06 -10.78 28.91
CA ARG A 122 46.58 -10.33 30.21
C ARG A 122 46.20 -11.29 31.34
N LEU A 123 45.01 -11.88 31.31
CA LEU A 123 44.56 -12.88 32.29
C LEU A 123 45.35 -14.20 32.14
N LYS A 124 45.64 -14.61 30.91
CA LYS A 124 46.54 -15.75 30.63
C LYS A 124 47.96 -15.48 31.12
N ASN A 125 48.50 -14.28 30.88
CA ASN A 125 49.84 -13.90 31.36
C ASN A 125 49.92 -13.79 32.90
N LEU A 126 48.85 -13.33 33.56
CA LEU A 126 48.74 -13.36 35.02
C LEU A 126 48.64 -14.79 35.55
N LYS A 127 47.94 -15.69 34.85
CA LYS A 127 47.83 -17.10 35.21
C LYS A 127 49.16 -17.87 35.03
N THR A 128 49.99 -17.49 34.07
CA THR A 128 51.32 -18.09 33.84
C THR A 128 52.41 -17.51 34.73
N ASN A 129 52.25 -16.29 35.25
CA ASN A 129 53.25 -15.60 36.08
C ASN A 129 52.82 -15.33 37.54
N SER A 130 51.73 -15.91 38.03
CA SER A 130 51.34 -15.77 39.44
C SER A 130 52.05 -16.81 40.32
N PRO A 131 52.75 -16.41 41.40
CA PRO A 131 53.32 -17.34 42.38
C PRO A 131 52.21 -17.83 43.32
N ASN A 132 51.14 -18.43 42.78
CA ASN A 132 50.07 -19.04 43.55
C ASN A 132 50.36 -20.52 43.82
N ARG A 133 51.55 -20.83 44.36
CA ARG A 133 51.76 -22.05 45.13
C ARG A 133 51.39 -21.74 46.58
N LYS A 134 50.11 -21.87 46.92
CA LYS A 134 49.72 -22.14 48.31
C LYS A 134 50.31 -23.51 48.66
N ILE A 135 51.48 -23.50 49.31
CA ILE A 135 51.98 -24.67 50.03
C ILE A 135 50.97 -24.92 51.14
N SER A 136 50.17 -25.98 51.01
CA SER A 136 49.29 -26.43 52.09
C SER A 136 50.11 -26.67 53.35
N SER A 137 49.62 -26.19 54.49
CA SER A 137 50.24 -26.25 55.83
C SER A 137 50.67 -27.67 56.24
N THR A 138 50.14 -28.70 55.58
CA THR A 138 50.44 -30.12 55.81
C THR A 138 51.74 -30.59 55.13
N ALA A 139 52.26 -29.87 54.14
CA ALA A 139 53.51 -30.24 53.44
C ALA A 139 54.76 -29.65 54.13
N PHE A 140 54.66 -28.45 54.69
CA PHE A 140 55.77 -27.80 55.41
C PHE A 140 56.03 -28.45 56.78
N GLY A 141 54.98 -28.92 57.46
CA GLY A 141 55.12 -29.62 58.75
C GLY A 141 55.86 -30.96 58.67
N ARG A 142 55.82 -31.65 57.53
CA ARG A 142 56.56 -32.92 57.33
C ARG A 142 58.06 -32.72 57.08
N GLN A 143 58.48 -31.51 56.70
CA GLN A 143 59.87 -31.19 56.38
C GLN A 143 60.69 -30.73 57.62
N LEU A 144 60.01 -30.34 58.70
CA LEU A 144 60.65 -29.97 59.98
C LEU A 144 60.88 -31.17 60.92
N LEU A 145 60.16 -32.27 60.74
CA LEU A 145 60.24 -33.46 61.62
C LEU A 145 61.32 -34.48 61.22
N HIS A 146 62.07 -34.23 60.15
CA HIS A 146 63.00 -35.21 59.58
C HIS A 146 64.50 -34.86 59.73
N ASN A 147 64.85 -33.77 60.43
CA ASN A 147 66.22 -33.24 60.53
C ASN A 147 66.75 -33.10 61.97
N SER A 148 66.50 -34.08 62.84
CA SER A 148 67.19 -34.16 64.13
C SER A 148 67.28 -35.61 64.61
N ASN A 149 68.03 -36.41 63.86
CA ASN A 149 68.72 -37.58 64.39
C ASN A 149 70.18 -37.41 63.98
N LEU A 150 71.06 -37.14 64.95
CA LEU A 150 72.46 -37.57 65.02
C LEU A 150 73.12 -36.94 66.26
N SER A 151 73.72 -37.82 67.08
CA SER A 151 74.80 -37.53 68.05
C SER A 151 74.36 -36.96 69.41
N SER A 152 74.83 -37.43 70.57
CA SER A 152 75.80 -38.46 70.90
C SER A 152 75.55 -38.85 72.36
N ILE A 153 75.41 -40.16 72.53
CA ILE A 153 75.67 -40.92 73.75
C ILE A 153 77.15 -40.70 74.15
N ASN A 154 77.46 -40.45 75.43
CA ASN A 154 78.67 -40.89 76.18
C ASN A 154 79.03 -40.01 77.39
N GLY A 155 79.40 -40.68 78.49
CA GLY A 155 80.16 -40.15 79.64
C GLY A 155 79.34 -40.09 80.94
N SER A 156 79.15 -41.15 81.74
CA SER A 156 80.16 -42.01 82.39
C SER A 156 81.21 -41.17 83.14
N THR A 157 81.10 -41.09 84.47
CA THR A 157 81.96 -41.81 85.42
C THR A 157 81.40 -41.72 86.84
N GLU A 158 81.03 -42.89 87.34
CA GLU A 158 80.88 -43.28 88.74
C GLU A 158 82.22 -43.07 89.49
N ASP A 159 82.11 -42.56 90.72
CA ASP A 159 82.79 -42.99 91.96
C ASP A 159 84.28 -43.41 91.95
N LEU A 160 85.10 -42.70 92.74
CA LEU A 160 86.24 -43.28 93.48
C LEU A 160 86.55 -42.46 94.74
N PHE A 161 86.07 -42.97 95.87
CA PHE A 161 86.56 -42.68 97.23
C PHE A 161 88.06 -43.00 97.37
N HIS A 162 88.83 -42.09 97.99
CA HIS A 162 90.06 -42.45 98.69
C HIS A 162 90.35 -41.50 99.88
N ASP A 163 90.28 -42.09 101.07
CA ASP A 163 90.88 -41.79 102.38
C ASP A 163 91.63 -40.46 102.62
N SER A 164 91.14 -39.66 103.58
CA SER A 164 91.91 -39.36 104.79
C SER A 164 90.99 -38.82 105.90
N ILE A 165 90.74 -39.67 106.89
CA ILE A 165 90.04 -39.38 108.15
C ILE A 165 90.97 -38.50 108.99
N ASP A 166 90.96 -37.18 108.74
CA ASP A 166 91.08 -36.10 109.75
C ASP A 166 90.99 -34.67 109.15
N SER A 167 90.47 -34.53 107.91
CA SER A 167 90.14 -33.23 107.30
C SER A 167 88.62 -32.99 107.25
N CYS A 168 87.89 -33.56 108.22
CA CYS A 168 86.42 -33.60 108.27
C CYS A 168 85.76 -32.33 108.84
N GLU A 169 86.48 -31.23 109.04
CA GLU A 169 85.88 -29.99 109.57
C GLU A 169 86.15 -28.77 108.67
N ILE A 170 87.34 -28.68 108.05
CA ILE A 170 87.72 -27.57 107.15
C ILE A 170 87.13 -27.77 105.74
N ASP A 171 87.18 -28.98 105.17
CA ASP A 171 86.53 -29.32 103.89
C ASP A 171 85.00 -29.22 104.00
N ILE A 172 84.44 -29.59 105.17
CA ILE A 172 83.02 -29.38 105.44
C ILE A 172 82.69 -27.89 105.51
N THR A 173 83.51 -27.07 106.18
CA THR A 173 83.30 -25.61 106.29
C THR A 173 83.43 -24.91 104.94
N GLU A 174 84.39 -25.28 104.09
CA GLU A 174 84.56 -24.74 102.73
C GLU A 174 83.44 -25.21 101.79
N LYS A 175 83.03 -26.49 101.85
CA LYS A 175 81.83 -26.99 101.16
C LYS A 175 80.56 -26.31 101.63
N VAL A 176 80.42 -26.02 102.92
CA VAL A 176 79.28 -25.26 103.49
C VAL A 176 79.33 -23.80 103.04
N SER A 177 80.49 -23.16 102.97
CA SER A 177 80.64 -21.80 102.44
C SER A 177 80.32 -21.73 100.94
N TYR A 178 80.80 -22.70 100.16
CA TYR A 178 80.48 -22.84 98.75
C TYR A 178 78.98 -23.12 98.53
N LEU A 179 78.39 -24.03 99.29
CA LEU A 179 76.95 -24.29 99.28
C LEU A 179 76.16 -23.05 99.68
N ASN A 180 76.56 -22.31 100.71
CA ASN A 180 75.93 -21.05 101.09
C ASN A 180 76.02 -20.02 99.97
N LYS A 181 77.19 -19.85 99.35
CA LYS A 181 77.33 -18.96 98.19
C LYS A 181 76.43 -19.41 97.04
N LYS A 182 76.39 -20.71 96.74
CA LYS A 182 75.52 -21.26 95.70
C LYS A 182 74.04 -21.07 96.03
N VAL A 183 73.66 -21.21 97.30
CA VAL A 183 72.31 -20.93 97.81
C VAL A 183 72.00 -19.45 97.60
N THR A 184 72.89 -18.52 97.98
CA THR A 184 72.67 -17.08 97.74
C THR A 184 72.60 -16.72 96.25
N GLU A 185 73.39 -17.38 95.40
CA GLU A 185 73.32 -17.20 93.94
C GLU A 185 72.00 -17.72 93.39
N LEU A 186 71.55 -18.90 93.84
CA LEU A 186 70.24 -19.46 93.46
C LEU A 186 69.09 -18.60 93.97
N GLU A 187 69.17 -18.06 95.19
CA GLU A 187 68.19 -17.14 95.75
C GLU A 187 68.10 -15.85 94.92
N ASN A 188 69.25 -15.28 94.54
CA ASN A 188 69.31 -14.13 93.65
C ASN A 188 68.78 -14.46 92.24
N GLU A 189 69.09 -15.64 91.70
CA GLU A 189 68.59 -16.11 90.41
C GLU A 189 67.08 -16.33 90.43
N ILE A 190 66.52 -16.86 91.53
CA ILE A 190 65.08 -16.99 91.75
C ILE A 190 64.40 -15.62 91.77
N LEU A 191 65.00 -14.62 92.45
CA LEU A 191 64.48 -13.25 92.49
C LEU A 191 64.48 -12.60 91.10
N MET A 192 65.62 -12.63 90.40
CA MET A 192 65.75 -12.06 89.04
C MET A 192 64.83 -12.77 88.04
N ASN A 193 64.69 -14.08 88.14
CA ASN A 193 63.77 -14.85 87.30
C ASN A 193 62.30 -14.54 87.65
N GLY A 194 62.01 -14.24 88.92
CA GLY A 194 60.72 -13.71 89.37
C GLY A 194 60.36 -12.37 88.71
N ASP A 195 61.32 -11.45 88.61
CA ASP A 195 61.15 -10.14 87.96
C ASP A 195 61.02 -10.25 86.44
N VAL A 196 61.80 -11.12 85.79
CA VAL A 196 61.64 -11.40 84.36
C VAL A 196 60.26 -12.01 84.09
N LYS A 197 59.84 -12.96 84.94
CA LYS A 197 58.51 -13.58 84.84
C LYS A 197 57.38 -12.57 85.05
N SER A 198 57.53 -11.59 85.94
CA SER A 198 56.52 -10.55 86.17
C SER A 198 56.43 -9.60 84.96
N LYS A 199 57.56 -9.17 84.41
CA LYS A 199 57.61 -8.35 83.18
C LYS A 199 57.00 -9.06 81.97
N LEU A 200 57.39 -10.31 81.72
CA LEU A 200 56.81 -11.11 80.63
C LEU A 200 55.30 -11.30 80.79
N LYS A 201 54.81 -11.47 82.02
CA LYS A 201 53.36 -11.51 82.29
C LYS A 201 52.68 -10.18 81.95
N GLN A 202 53.29 -9.05 82.32
CA GLN A 202 52.74 -7.72 82.01
C GLN A 202 52.73 -7.45 80.50
N GLU A 203 53.82 -7.74 79.80
CA GLU A 203 53.91 -7.63 78.35
C GLU A 203 52.90 -8.56 77.66
N ASN A 204 52.74 -9.79 78.14
CA ASN A 204 51.74 -10.73 77.62
C ASN A 204 50.31 -10.17 77.77
N ILE A 205 49.97 -9.62 78.94
CA ILE A 205 48.67 -8.96 79.16
C ILE A 205 48.47 -7.81 78.16
N GLN A 206 49.49 -6.96 77.96
CA GLN A 206 49.41 -5.86 76.99
C GLN A 206 49.23 -6.35 75.55
N LEU A 207 49.98 -7.37 75.15
CA LEU A 207 49.85 -7.99 73.82
C LEU A 207 48.46 -8.61 73.64
N VAL A 208 47.93 -9.28 74.65
CA VAL A 208 46.57 -9.84 74.62
C VAL A 208 45.53 -8.72 74.47
N HIS A 209 45.64 -7.61 75.20
CA HIS A 209 44.75 -6.47 75.00
C HIS A 209 44.86 -5.88 73.59
N ARG A 210 46.09 -5.76 73.07
CA ARG A 210 46.32 -5.26 71.71
C ARG A 210 45.75 -6.19 70.64
N ILE A 211 45.84 -7.51 70.83
CA ILE A 211 45.23 -8.50 69.94
C ILE A 211 43.70 -8.34 69.94
N HIS A 212 43.07 -8.27 71.11
CA HIS A 212 41.61 -8.08 71.20
C HIS A 212 41.16 -6.77 70.53
N GLU A 213 41.89 -5.67 70.73
CA GLU A 213 41.59 -4.39 70.07
C GLU A 213 41.68 -4.50 68.54
N LEU A 214 42.71 -5.18 68.01
CA LEU A 214 42.86 -5.40 66.57
C LEU A 214 41.80 -6.36 66.02
N GLU A 215 41.40 -7.39 66.76
CA GLU A 215 40.32 -8.30 66.39
C GLU A 215 38.96 -7.59 66.33
N GLU A 216 38.69 -6.68 67.27
CA GLU A 216 37.49 -5.85 67.27
C GLU A 216 37.50 -4.87 66.09
N GLN A 217 38.63 -4.19 65.84
CA GLN A 217 38.78 -3.32 64.66
C GLN A 217 38.60 -4.07 63.34
N LEU A 218 39.08 -5.31 63.25
CA LEU A 218 38.93 -6.15 62.07
C LEU A 218 37.46 -6.56 61.88
N LYS A 219 36.78 -7.01 62.94
CA LYS A 219 35.34 -7.31 62.90
C LYS A 219 34.51 -6.09 62.51
N ASP A 220 34.82 -4.92 63.05
CA ASP A 220 34.15 -3.67 62.68
C ASP A 220 34.42 -3.27 61.22
N GLN A 221 35.62 -3.54 60.69
CA GLN A 221 35.92 -3.33 59.28
C GLN A 221 35.16 -4.31 58.39
N GLU A 222 35.11 -5.59 58.77
CA GLU A 222 34.37 -6.63 58.05
C GLU A 222 32.87 -6.31 58.02
N ALA A 223 32.26 -5.99 59.15
CA ALA A 223 30.85 -5.60 59.24
C ALA A 223 30.55 -4.32 58.43
N ARG A 224 31.45 -3.33 58.45
CA ARG A 224 31.29 -2.13 57.62
C ARG A 224 31.37 -2.44 56.13
N ALA A 225 32.33 -3.27 55.70
CA ALA A 225 32.45 -3.67 54.31
C ALA A 225 31.24 -4.48 53.83
N GLU A 226 30.73 -5.39 54.67
CA GLU A 226 29.53 -6.18 54.40
C GLU A 226 28.29 -5.30 54.26
N ASN A 227 28.07 -4.39 55.21
CA ASN A 227 26.96 -3.42 55.15
C ASN A 227 27.03 -2.53 53.91
N MET A 228 28.24 -2.05 53.53
CA MET A 228 28.42 -1.27 52.31
C MET A 228 28.09 -2.08 51.05
N MET A 229 28.53 -3.34 51.00
CA MET A 229 28.26 -4.22 49.86
C MET A 229 26.77 -4.55 49.74
N GLU A 230 26.09 -4.82 50.85
CA GLU A 230 24.64 -5.07 50.87
C GLU A 230 23.86 -3.83 50.44
N GLU A 231 24.25 -2.64 50.89
CA GLU A 231 23.64 -1.37 50.49
C GLU A 231 23.84 -1.09 48.99
N GLU A 232 25.01 -1.35 48.42
CA GLU A 232 25.24 -1.22 46.98
C GLU A 232 24.42 -2.24 46.18
N LEU A 233 24.33 -3.50 46.64
CA LEU A 233 23.45 -4.50 46.02
C LEU A 233 21.98 -4.06 46.07
N ARG A 234 21.53 -3.48 47.18
CA ARG A 234 20.18 -2.93 47.32
C ARG A 234 19.94 -1.80 46.33
N ARG A 235 20.87 -0.83 46.23
CA ARG A 235 20.80 0.28 45.26
C ARG A 235 20.75 -0.21 43.82
N HIS A 236 21.58 -1.18 43.47
CA HIS A 236 21.58 -1.77 42.13
C HIS A 236 20.26 -2.48 41.81
N ARG A 237 19.70 -3.26 42.75
CA ARG A 237 18.39 -3.91 42.58
C ARG A 237 17.28 -2.88 42.35
N GLU A 238 17.26 -1.81 43.14
CA GLU A 238 16.26 -0.74 43.00
C GLU A 238 16.40 0.03 41.68
N ALA A 239 17.64 0.36 41.28
CA ALA A 239 17.90 1.02 40.00
C ALA A 239 17.48 0.13 38.82
N TYR A 240 17.77 -1.18 38.89
CA TYR A 240 17.34 -2.14 37.89
C TYR A 240 15.81 -2.23 37.82
N SER A 241 15.13 -2.33 38.97
CA SER A 241 13.66 -2.39 39.02
C SER A 241 13.00 -1.11 38.47
N ARG A 242 13.59 0.07 38.72
CA ARG A 242 13.14 1.33 38.11
C ARG A 242 13.27 1.28 36.59
N LEU A 243 14.44 0.92 36.09
CA LEU A 243 14.68 0.80 34.64
C LEU A 243 13.74 -0.22 33.97
N GLU A 244 13.46 -1.34 34.62
CA GLU A 244 12.55 -2.36 34.10
C GLU A 244 11.11 -1.83 34.00
N LYS A 245 10.64 -1.08 35.02
CA LYS A 245 9.33 -0.40 34.97
C LYS A 245 9.29 0.65 33.86
N ASP A 246 10.32 1.47 33.73
CA ASP A 246 10.39 2.50 32.68
C ASP A 246 10.37 1.87 31.28
N LYS A 247 11.09 0.75 31.08
CA LYS A 247 11.04 -0.01 29.84
C LYS A 247 9.64 -0.59 29.57
N ASN A 248 9.00 -1.17 30.58
CA ASN A 248 7.65 -1.72 30.43
C ASN A 248 6.64 -0.63 30.07
N THR A 249 6.69 0.53 30.72
CA THR A 249 5.81 1.66 30.36
C THR A 249 6.07 2.17 28.94
N GLN A 250 7.33 2.23 28.48
CA GLN A 250 7.63 2.57 27.08
C GLN A 250 7.11 1.51 26.10
N ILE A 251 7.22 0.23 26.43
CA ILE A 251 6.66 -0.86 25.61
C ILE A 251 5.13 -0.72 25.52
N GLU A 252 4.44 -0.45 26.62
CA GLU A 252 2.99 -0.23 26.64
C GLU A 252 2.57 0.97 25.79
N LEU A 253 3.29 2.10 25.89
CA LEU A 253 3.03 3.29 25.08
C LEU A 253 3.21 3.01 23.58
N LEU A 254 4.30 2.33 23.21
CA LEU A 254 4.56 1.96 21.82
C LEU A 254 3.52 0.95 21.30
N THR A 255 3.13 -0.02 22.13
CA THR A 255 2.09 -1.00 21.79
C THR A 255 0.75 -0.32 21.53
N ASN A 256 0.34 0.61 22.40
CA ASN A 256 -0.87 1.40 22.22
C ASN A 256 -0.81 2.26 20.95
N ARG A 257 0.36 2.86 20.65
CA ARG A 257 0.53 3.67 19.43
C ARG A 257 0.43 2.81 18.17
N VAL A 258 0.99 1.60 18.18
CA VAL A 258 0.85 0.65 17.07
C VAL A 258 -0.62 0.28 16.87
N TYR A 259 -1.33 -0.07 17.94
CA TYR A 259 -2.75 -0.41 17.86
C TYR A 259 -3.60 0.72 17.26
N GLN A 260 -3.38 1.96 17.70
CA GLN A 260 -4.07 3.14 17.14
C GLN A 260 -3.79 3.32 15.64
N LEU A 261 -2.51 3.17 15.23
CA LEU A 261 -2.14 3.28 13.82
C LEU A 261 -2.75 2.15 12.97
N GLU A 262 -2.85 0.93 13.52
CA GLU A 262 -3.52 -0.20 12.86
C GLU A 262 -5.02 0.05 12.68
N GLU A 263 -5.68 0.63 13.68
CA GLU A 263 -7.08 1.02 13.63
C GLU A 263 -7.32 2.14 12.59
N GLU A 264 -6.56 3.24 12.67
CA GLU A 264 -6.60 4.35 11.70
C GLU A 264 -6.36 3.85 10.26
N ASN A 265 -5.39 2.95 10.07
CA ASN A 265 -5.09 2.38 8.76
C ASN A 265 -6.21 1.45 8.27
N GLY A 266 -6.85 0.71 9.17
CA GLY A 266 -8.05 -0.08 8.89
C GLY A 266 -9.23 0.78 8.44
N GLU A 267 -9.51 1.88 9.13
CA GLU A 267 -10.54 2.85 8.76
C GLU A 267 -10.25 3.48 7.39
N MET A 268 -9.00 3.88 7.14
CA MET A 268 -8.56 4.39 5.85
C MET A 268 -8.74 3.37 4.73
N ALA A 269 -8.45 2.10 4.97
CA ALA A 269 -8.66 1.04 3.99
C ALA A 269 -10.15 0.85 3.64
N ILE A 270 -11.03 0.91 4.64
CA ILE A 270 -12.49 0.87 4.42
C ILE A 270 -12.95 2.07 3.60
N ASN A 271 -12.51 3.28 3.96
CA ASN A 271 -12.83 4.50 3.22
C ASN A 271 -12.33 4.46 1.78
N MET A 272 -11.11 3.97 1.55
CA MET A 272 -10.55 3.79 0.21
C MET A 272 -11.42 2.83 -0.62
N ASN A 273 -11.83 1.69 -0.06
CA ASN A 273 -12.68 0.73 -0.77
C ASN A 273 -14.07 1.32 -1.09
N ARG A 274 -14.65 2.09 -0.16
CA ARG A 274 -15.91 2.81 -0.41
C ARG A 274 -15.79 3.81 -1.56
N LEU A 275 -14.72 4.60 -1.58
CA LEU A 275 -14.45 5.58 -2.64
C LEU A 275 -14.18 4.91 -3.99
N LYS A 276 -13.47 3.78 -4.01
CA LYS A 276 -13.28 2.97 -5.23
C LYS A 276 -14.61 2.51 -5.81
N ALA A 277 -15.48 1.92 -4.98
CA ALA A 277 -16.81 1.49 -5.41
C ALA A 277 -17.68 2.66 -5.90
N GLN A 278 -17.54 3.85 -5.29
CA GLN A 278 -18.23 5.05 -5.77
C GLN A 278 -17.68 5.52 -7.13
N THR A 279 -16.36 5.45 -7.32
CA THR A 279 -15.71 5.81 -8.59
C THR A 279 -16.14 4.87 -9.72
N GLU A 280 -16.16 3.57 -9.46
CA GLU A 280 -16.62 2.55 -10.43
C GLU A 280 -18.08 2.79 -10.86
N LYS A 281 -18.98 3.10 -9.92
CA LYS A 281 -20.37 3.44 -10.25
C LYS A 281 -20.48 4.68 -11.13
N LEU A 282 -19.69 5.72 -10.86
CA LEU A 282 -19.67 6.93 -11.69
C LEU A 282 -19.10 6.64 -13.08
N ASP A 283 -18.09 5.78 -13.20
CA ASP A 283 -17.56 5.34 -14.49
C ASP A 283 -18.60 4.55 -15.31
N GLU A 284 -19.36 3.66 -14.67
CA GLU A 284 -20.47 2.94 -15.30
C GLU A 284 -21.59 3.88 -15.77
N GLU A 285 -21.96 4.88 -14.95
CA GLU A 285 -22.95 5.88 -15.32
C GLU A 285 -22.46 6.76 -16.47
N ARG A 286 -21.19 7.19 -16.44
CA ARG A 286 -20.57 7.93 -17.53
C ARG A 286 -20.61 7.13 -18.83
N GLN A 287 -20.25 5.84 -18.79
CA GLN A 287 -20.30 4.99 -19.98
C GLN A 287 -21.74 4.86 -20.49
N ARG A 288 -22.70 4.56 -19.61
CA ARG A 288 -24.12 4.47 -19.98
C ARG A 288 -24.66 5.76 -20.62
N MET A 289 -24.24 6.93 -20.14
CA MET A 289 -24.64 8.21 -20.73
C MET A 289 -23.95 8.48 -22.06
N THR A 290 -22.69 8.05 -22.20
CA THR A 290 -21.93 8.15 -23.46
C THR A 290 -22.59 7.30 -24.54
N ASP A 291 -22.93 6.05 -24.25
CA ASP A 291 -23.60 5.15 -25.20
C ASP A 291 -24.95 5.73 -25.68
N LYS A 292 -25.74 6.30 -24.76
CA LYS A 292 -27.01 6.98 -25.10
C LYS A 292 -26.82 8.21 -25.98
N LEU A 293 -25.77 8.99 -25.71
CA LEU A 293 -25.44 10.17 -26.51
C LEU A 293 -25.02 9.74 -27.93
N GLU A 294 -24.22 8.69 -28.05
CA GLU A 294 -23.82 8.11 -29.34
C GLU A 294 -25.04 7.60 -30.13
N ASP A 295 -25.94 6.85 -29.49
CA ASP A 295 -27.18 6.36 -30.11
C ASP A 295 -28.06 7.50 -30.63
N THR A 296 -28.27 8.54 -29.81
CA THR A 296 -29.11 9.68 -30.21
C THR A 296 -28.44 10.53 -31.28
N SER A 297 -27.11 10.70 -31.22
CA SER A 297 -26.32 11.37 -32.25
C SER A 297 -26.38 10.62 -33.58
N LEU A 298 -26.33 9.28 -33.56
CA LEU A 298 -26.44 8.46 -34.77
C LEU A 298 -27.83 8.58 -35.39
N ARG A 299 -28.90 8.47 -34.60
CA ARG A 299 -30.28 8.67 -35.07
C ARG A 299 -30.48 10.06 -35.68
N LEU A 300 -29.97 11.10 -35.02
CA LEU A 300 -30.03 12.46 -35.55
C LEU A 300 -29.32 12.57 -36.90
N LYS A 301 -28.15 11.95 -37.04
CA LYS A 301 -27.41 11.93 -38.30
C LYS A 301 -28.20 11.24 -39.42
N ASP A 302 -28.83 10.09 -39.14
CA ASP A 302 -29.67 9.39 -40.11
C ASP A 302 -30.85 10.25 -40.57
N GLU A 303 -31.53 10.93 -39.63
CA GLU A 303 -32.61 11.88 -39.95
C GLU A 303 -32.12 13.07 -40.78
N MET A 304 -30.94 13.63 -40.45
CA MET A 304 -30.31 14.69 -41.22
C MET A 304 -29.97 14.24 -42.65
N ASP A 305 -29.49 13.01 -42.83
CA ASP A 305 -29.20 12.44 -44.14
C ASP A 305 -30.48 12.23 -44.97
N VAL A 306 -31.58 11.81 -44.34
CA VAL A 306 -32.91 11.72 -44.99
C VAL A 306 -33.42 13.10 -45.39
N TYR A 307 -33.36 14.08 -44.48
CA TYR A 307 -33.74 15.46 -44.77
C TYR A 307 -32.96 16.03 -45.95
N LYS A 308 -31.64 15.84 -45.97
CA LYS A 308 -30.77 16.26 -47.07
C LYS A 308 -31.17 15.63 -48.40
N LYS A 309 -31.41 14.31 -48.44
CA LYS A 309 -31.90 13.60 -49.63
C LYS A 309 -33.24 14.15 -50.12
N MET A 310 -34.15 14.48 -49.21
CA MET A 310 -35.45 15.07 -49.57
C MET A 310 -35.29 16.48 -50.16
N MET A 311 -34.43 17.31 -49.56
CA MET A 311 -34.12 18.64 -50.07
C MET A 311 -33.46 18.60 -51.45
N ASP A 312 -32.54 17.66 -51.69
CA ASP A 312 -31.91 17.47 -53.00
C ASP A 312 -32.95 17.04 -54.06
N LYS A 313 -33.89 16.16 -53.72
CA LYS A 313 -35.00 15.76 -54.60
C LYS A 313 -35.93 16.93 -54.93
N LEU A 314 -36.30 17.75 -53.94
CA LEU A 314 -37.12 18.95 -54.16
C LEU A 314 -36.43 19.93 -55.10
N ARG A 315 -35.12 20.15 -54.91
CA ARG A 315 -34.32 21.00 -55.79
C ARG A 315 -34.24 20.43 -57.20
N GLN A 316 -34.03 19.12 -57.35
CA GLN A 316 -34.02 18.45 -58.65
C GLN A 316 -35.36 18.61 -59.37
N ASN A 317 -36.49 18.34 -58.70
CA ASN A 317 -37.82 18.48 -59.28
C ASN A 317 -38.10 19.92 -59.74
N ARG A 318 -37.72 20.93 -58.93
CA ARG A 318 -37.84 22.33 -59.33
C ARG A 318 -37.04 22.65 -60.59
N ASN A 319 -35.82 22.12 -60.71
CA ASN A 319 -34.98 22.30 -61.90
C ASN A 319 -35.53 21.54 -63.12
N GLU A 320 -36.11 20.36 -62.92
CA GLU A 320 -36.80 19.58 -63.97
C GLU A 320 -38.01 20.34 -64.50
N PHE A 321 -38.88 20.82 -63.62
CA PHE A 321 -40.04 21.62 -64.00
C PHE A 321 -39.64 22.90 -64.73
N GLN A 322 -38.56 23.57 -64.28
CA GLN A 322 -38.05 24.74 -64.99
C GLN A 322 -37.54 24.37 -66.39
N ARG A 323 -36.80 23.27 -66.54
CA ARG A 323 -36.34 22.79 -67.85
C ARG A 323 -37.51 22.45 -68.77
N GLU A 324 -38.52 21.73 -68.28
CA GLU A 324 -39.73 21.40 -69.06
C GLU A 324 -40.48 22.66 -69.52
N ARG A 325 -40.56 23.67 -68.64
CA ARG A 325 -41.12 24.96 -68.99
C ARG A 325 -40.33 25.65 -70.09
N ASP A 326 -39.00 25.66 -69.99
CA ASP A 326 -38.13 26.28 -71.00
C ASP A 326 -38.26 25.54 -72.34
N THR A 327 -38.28 24.20 -72.37
CA THR A 327 -38.45 23.42 -73.61
C THR A 327 -39.84 23.60 -74.22
N MET A 328 -40.90 23.67 -73.40
CA MET A 328 -42.25 23.95 -73.89
C MET A 328 -42.34 25.37 -74.44
N GLN A 329 -41.65 26.33 -73.81
CA GLN A 329 -41.57 27.70 -74.29
C GLN A 329 -40.84 27.80 -75.64
N GLU A 330 -39.76 27.05 -75.83
CA GLU A 330 -39.07 26.91 -77.12
C GLU A 330 -40.01 26.34 -78.20
N LEU A 331 -40.73 25.25 -77.91
CA LEU A 331 -41.71 24.68 -78.85
C LEU A 331 -42.84 25.66 -79.21
N ILE A 332 -43.33 26.43 -78.23
CA ILE A 332 -44.33 27.48 -78.50
C ILE A 332 -43.76 28.52 -79.46
N GLU A 333 -42.50 28.90 -79.30
CA GLU A 333 -41.84 29.86 -80.19
C GLU A 333 -41.63 29.29 -81.60
N ASP A 334 -41.22 28.02 -81.72
CA ASP A 334 -41.12 27.33 -83.02
C ASP A 334 -42.47 27.28 -83.75
N LEU A 335 -43.55 26.91 -83.03
CA LEU A 335 -44.90 26.89 -83.60
C LEU A 335 -45.38 28.29 -83.99
N ARG A 336 -45.03 29.33 -83.22
CA ARG A 336 -45.33 30.72 -83.58
C ARG A 336 -44.62 31.12 -84.88
N GLN A 337 -43.35 30.77 -85.02
CA GLN A 337 -42.60 31.00 -86.25
C GLN A 337 -43.21 30.25 -87.43
N GLU A 338 -43.58 28.97 -87.27
CA GLU A 338 -44.23 28.19 -88.33
C GLU A 338 -45.59 28.78 -88.74
N LEU A 339 -46.39 29.22 -87.76
CA LEU A 339 -47.66 29.91 -88.03
C LEU A 339 -47.44 31.22 -88.80
N GLU A 340 -46.43 32.01 -88.44
CA GLU A 340 -46.04 33.22 -89.17
C GLU A 340 -45.61 32.88 -90.61
N HIS A 341 -44.77 31.86 -90.79
CA HIS A 341 -44.35 31.37 -92.11
C HIS A 341 -45.54 30.90 -92.96
N LEU A 342 -46.47 30.12 -92.40
CA LEU A 342 -47.67 29.66 -93.10
C LEU A 342 -48.60 30.81 -93.47
N GLN A 343 -48.71 31.83 -92.62
CA GLN A 343 -49.50 33.02 -92.93
C GLN A 343 -48.90 33.79 -94.12
N ILE A 344 -47.57 33.93 -94.17
CA ILE A 344 -46.86 34.52 -95.31
C ILE A 344 -47.10 33.67 -96.58
N TYR A 345 -46.89 32.36 -96.50
CA TYR A 345 -47.11 31.44 -97.62
C TYR A 345 -48.55 31.49 -98.15
N LYS A 346 -49.55 31.55 -97.26
CA LYS A 346 -50.95 31.69 -97.65
C LYS A 346 -51.21 32.99 -98.40
N LEU A 347 -50.66 34.11 -97.94
CA LEU A 347 -50.76 35.40 -98.64
C LEU A 347 -50.08 35.35 -100.02
N GLU A 348 -48.98 34.61 -100.16
CA GLU A 348 -48.33 34.35 -101.44
C GLU A 348 -49.16 33.43 -102.35
N ALA A 349 -49.75 32.37 -101.83
CA ALA A 349 -50.61 31.45 -102.58
C ALA A 349 -51.93 32.10 -103.02
N GLU A 350 -52.55 32.93 -102.17
CA GLU A 350 -53.73 33.72 -102.51
C GLU A 350 -53.42 34.77 -103.60
N ARG A 351 -52.17 35.25 -103.66
CA ARG A 351 -51.67 36.06 -104.78
C ARG A 351 -51.53 35.26 -106.08
N MET A 352 -51.46 33.92 -106.01
CA MET A 352 -51.30 33.01 -107.16
C MET A 352 -52.57 32.26 -107.58
N GLY A 353 -53.66 32.25 -106.78
CA GLY A 353 -54.85 31.43 -107.04
C GLY A 353 -56.20 32.10 -106.75
N HIS A 354 -56.87 32.58 -107.79
CA HIS A 354 -58.31 32.93 -107.76
C HIS A 354 -59.10 31.92 -108.59
N GLY A 355 -59.85 31.01 -107.95
CA GLY A 355 -60.90 30.27 -108.65
C GLY A 355 -61.44 28.99 -108.02
N ARG A 356 -62.74 29.04 -107.66
CA ARG A 356 -63.75 27.95 -107.53
C ARG A 356 -63.75 27.15 -106.21
N ARG A 357 -64.67 27.41 -105.29
CA ARG A 357 -66.11 27.06 -105.20
C ARG A 357 -66.41 25.62 -104.77
N SER A 358 -66.84 25.51 -103.50
CA SER A 358 -68.11 24.93 -103.01
C SER A 358 -68.71 23.68 -103.70
N SER A 359 -68.68 22.56 -102.99
CA SER A 359 -69.65 21.46 -103.12
C SER A 359 -69.80 20.75 -101.76
N ILE A 360 -70.77 21.15 -100.92
CA ILE A 360 -70.90 20.62 -99.54
C ILE A 360 -72.19 19.84 -99.24
N SER A 361 -73.19 19.79 -100.13
CA SER A 361 -74.54 19.35 -99.72
C SER A 361 -74.81 17.84 -99.74
N LEU A 362 -73.89 17.00 -100.24
CA LEU A 362 -74.05 15.52 -100.21
C LEU A 362 -73.28 14.88 -99.03
N SER A 363 -72.26 15.57 -98.51
CA SER A 363 -71.46 15.12 -97.37
C SER A 363 -72.27 15.14 -96.07
N GLU A 364 -73.19 16.10 -95.93
CA GLU A 364 -73.95 16.34 -94.69
C GLU A 364 -74.88 15.18 -94.29
N TYR A 365 -75.40 14.41 -95.26
CA TYR A 365 -76.27 13.26 -94.94
C TYR A 365 -75.46 12.05 -94.48
N SER A 366 -74.33 11.78 -95.14
CA SER A 366 -73.39 10.73 -94.72
C SER A 366 -72.77 11.06 -93.36
N THR A 367 -72.49 12.32 -93.06
CA THR A 367 -71.98 12.74 -91.75
C THR A 367 -73.04 12.60 -90.65
N ARG A 368 -74.32 12.92 -90.91
CA ARG A 368 -75.39 12.74 -89.90
C ARG A 368 -75.63 11.28 -89.52
N THR A 369 -75.58 10.36 -90.48
CA THR A 369 -75.70 8.91 -90.16
C THR A 369 -74.50 8.44 -89.35
N ARG A 370 -73.28 8.86 -89.74
CA ARG A 370 -72.04 8.56 -89.03
C ARG A 370 -72.01 9.15 -87.61
N GLU A 371 -72.54 10.34 -87.43
CA GLU A 371 -72.67 11.03 -86.14
C GLU A 371 -73.60 10.24 -85.22
N SER A 372 -74.78 9.81 -85.69
CA SER A 372 -75.71 8.97 -84.92
C SER A 372 -75.09 7.62 -84.51
N GLU A 373 -74.31 6.97 -85.40
CA GLU A 373 -73.55 5.76 -85.06
C GLU A 373 -72.51 6.01 -83.97
N LEU A 374 -71.74 7.10 -84.08
CA LEU A 374 -70.74 7.48 -83.08
C LEU A 374 -71.39 7.87 -81.75
N GLU A 375 -72.55 8.53 -81.76
CA GLU A 375 -73.32 8.83 -80.54
C GLU A 375 -73.80 7.56 -79.85
N GLN A 376 -74.28 6.58 -80.61
CA GLN A 376 -74.66 5.26 -80.08
C GLN A 376 -73.44 4.53 -79.52
N GLU A 377 -72.30 4.60 -80.20
CA GLU A 377 -71.06 3.98 -79.75
C GLU A 377 -70.49 4.64 -78.49
N VAL A 378 -70.53 5.97 -78.40
CA VAL A 378 -70.17 6.71 -77.18
C VAL A 378 -71.10 6.34 -76.03
N LYS A 379 -72.40 6.18 -76.29
CA LYS A 379 -73.37 5.75 -75.26
C LYS A 379 -73.07 4.33 -74.78
N ARG A 380 -72.73 3.41 -75.70
CA ARG A 380 -72.31 2.04 -75.39
C ARG A 380 -71.01 2.02 -74.58
N LEU A 381 -69.99 2.76 -75.02
CA LEU A 381 -68.70 2.86 -74.34
C LEU A 381 -68.83 3.49 -72.95
N LYS A 382 -69.69 4.50 -72.78
CA LYS A 382 -69.97 5.09 -71.45
C LYS A 382 -70.62 4.08 -70.51
N GLN A 383 -71.57 3.27 -71.00
CA GLN A 383 -72.19 2.21 -70.20
C GLN A 383 -71.19 1.10 -69.85
N GLU A 384 -70.32 0.73 -70.79
CA GLU A 384 -69.27 -0.25 -70.55
C GLU A 384 -68.22 0.26 -69.55
N ASN A 385 -67.80 1.52 -69.65
CA ASN A 385 -66.91 2.14 -68.67
C ASN A 385 -67.52 2.19 -67.28
N GLN A 386 -68.82 2.51 -67.18
CA GLN A 386 -69.53 2.51 -65.91
C GLN A 386 -69.54 1.11 -65.28
N LYS A 387 -69.85 0.07 -66.07
CA LYS A 387 -69.78 -1.33 -65.61
C LYS A 387 -68.37 -1.75 -65.18
N LEU A 388 -67.35 -1.35 -65.93
CA LEU A 388 -65.96 -1.65 -65.57
C LEU A 388 -65.55 -0.95 -64.27
N ARG A 389 -66.03 0.27 -64.00
CA ARG A 389 -65.81 0.94 -62.72
C ARG A 389 -66.49 0.23 -61.56
N GLU A 390 -67.76 -0.15 -61.73
CA GLU A 390 -68.51 -0.93 -60.73
C GLU A 390 -67.79 -2.26 -60.42
N GLN A 391 -67.31 -2.98 -61.44
CA GLN A 391 -66.51 -4.20 -61.26
C GLN A 391 -65.18 -3.93 -60.55
N ASN A 392 -64.52 -2.80 -60.83
CA ASN A 392 -63.27 -2.44 -60.17
C ASN A 392 -63.50 -2.08 -58.70
N GLU A 393 -64.59 -1.39 -58.38
CA GLU A 393 -65.01 -1.10 -57.01
C GLU A 393 -65.33 -2.38 -56.23
N ASP A 394 -66.05 -3.33 -56.84
CA ASP A 394 -66.33 -4.64 -56.26
C ASP A 394 -65.04 -5.44 -56.01
N LEU A 395 -64.11 -5.47 -56.97
CA LEU A 395 -62.81 -6.15 -56.82
C LEU A 395 -61.95 -5.51 -55.73
N ASN A 396 -61.92 -4.17 -55.64
CA ASN A 396 -61.23 -3.47 -54.56
C ASN A 396 -61.86 -3.78 -53.19
N GLY A 397 -63.20 -3.87 -53.12
CA GLY A 397 -63.91 -4.30 -51.91
C GLY A 397 -63.57 -5.74 -51.50
N GLN A 398 -63.42 -6.64 -52.46
CA GLN A 398 -62.97 -8.02 -52.22
C GLN A 398 -61.51 -8.06 -51.73
N LEU A 399 -60.61 -7.31 -52.37
CA LEU A 399 -59.20 -7.22 -51.96
C LEU A 399 -59.06 -6.72 -50.53
N LEU A 400 -59.80 -5.67 -50.17
CA LEU A 400 -59.79 -5.12 -48.82
C LEU A 400 -60.32 -6.14 -47.80
N SER A 401 -61.38 -6.87 -48.15
CA SER A 401 -61.95 -7.92 -47.30
C SER A 401 -60.98 -9.08 -47.08
N LEU A 402 -60.28 -9.52 -48.12
CA LEU A 402 -59.22 -10.54 -48.04
C LEU A 402 -58.05 -10.06 -47.18
N SER A 403 -57.55 -8.85 -47.43
CA SER A 403 -56.46 -8.24 -46.66
C SER A 403 -56.80 -8.14 -45.16
N LEU A 404 -58.05 -7.77 -44.84
CA LEU A 404 -58.53 -7.67 -43.47
C LEU A 404 -58.69 -9.06 -42.82
N HIS A 405 -59.11 -10.07 -43.59
CA HIS A 405 -59.16 -11.45 -43.11
C HIS A 405 -57.76 -12.02 -42.84
N GLU A 406 -56.79 -11.76 -43.72
CA GLU A 406 -55.38 -12.13 -43.52
C GLU A 406 -54.79 -11.42 -42.30
N ALA A 407 -55.03 -10.11 -42.14
CA ALA A 407 -54.61 -9.37 -40.96
C ALA A 407 -55.22 -9.96 -39.67
N LYS A 408 -56.53 -10.24 -39.65
CA LYS A 408 -57.20 -10.91 -38.53
C LYS A 408 -56.60 -12.29 -38.24
N THR A 409 -56.25 -13.05 -39.28
CA THR A 409 -55.63 -14.36 -39.13
C THR A 409 -54.22 -14.22 -38.54
N LEU A 410 -53.43 -13.24 -38.97
CA LEU A 410 -52.12 -12.93 -38.40
C LEU A 410 -52.21 -12.59 -36.90
N PHE A 411 -53.17 -11.73 -36.52
CA PHE A 411 -53.42 -11.42 -35.10
C PHE A 411 -53.85 -12.66 -34.29
N ALA A 412 -54.67 -13.54 -34.87
CA ALA A 412 -55.07 -14.79 -34.22
C ALA A 412 -53.94 -15.82 -34.12
N THR A 413 -53.00 -15.84 -35.07
CA THR A 413 -51.79 -16.69 -34.99
C THR A 413 -50.78 -16.19 -33.97
N GLN A 414 -50.69 -14.87 -33.76
CA GLN A 414 -49.88 -14.28 -32.69
C GLN A 414 -50.36 -14.66 -31.28
N THR A 415 -51.63 -15.03 -31.12
CA THR A 415 -52.17 -15.53 -29.84
C THR A 415 -51.99 -17.04 -29.64
N LYS A 416 -51.75 -17.82 -30.70
CA LYS A 416 -51.47 -19.28 -30.61
C LYS A 416 -49.99 -19.63 -30.55
N ALA A 417 -49.12 -18.76 -31.04
CA ALA A 417 -47.70 -18.83 -30.78
C ALA A 417 -47.41 -18.11 -29.45
N GLN A 418 -47.25 -18.86 -28.36
CA GLN A 418 -46.63 -18.31 -27.15
C GLN A 418 -45.24 -17.79 -27.52
N SER A 419 -45.10 -16.47 -27.54
CA SER A 419 -43.87 -15.77 -27.93
C SER A 419 -42.87 -15.86 -26.78
N LEU A 420 -41.59 -16.10 -27.10
CA LEU A 420 -40.44 -16.17 -26.18
C LEU A 420 -40.41 -15.04 -25.13
N ALA A 421 -40.95 -13.86 -25.49
CA ALA A 421 -41.10 -12.72 -24.58
C ALA A 421 -41.99 -13.00 -23.35
N MET A 422 -43.05 -13.80 -23.49
CA MET A 422 -43.96 -14.16 -22.40
C MET A 422 -43.31 -15.19 -21.45
N GLU A 423 -42.42 -16.05 -21.98
CA GLU A 423 -41.64 -17.00 -21.17
C GLU A 423 -40.58 -16.27 -20.32
N ILE A 424 -39.98 -15.21 -20.87
CA ILE A 424 -39.05 -14.32 -20.17
C ILE A 424 -39.74 -13.54 -19.03
N ASP A 425 -40.98 -13.09 -19.23
CA ASP A 425 -41.76 -12.40 -18.20
C ASP A 425 -42.24 -13.33 -17.06
N HIS A 426 -42.28 -14.66 -17.29
CA HIS A 426 -42.70 -15.64 -16.28
C HIS A 426 -41.56 -16.22 -15.44
N ALA A 427 -40.30 -16.13 -15.90
CA ALA A 427 -39.15 -16.36 -15.05
C ALA A 427 -38.96 -15.13 -14.15
N SER A 428 -39.58 -15.16 -12.97
CA SER A 428 -39.45 -14.02 -12.05
C SER A 428 -37.97 -13.84 -11.66
N ARG A 429 -37.56 -12.58 -11.47
CA ARG A 429 -36.23 -12.24 -10.92
C ARG A 429 -35.88 -13.10 -9.70
N ASP A 430 -36.89 -13.44 -8.90
CA ASP A 430 -36.76 -14.24 -7.69
C ASP A 430 -36.43 -15.71 -8.02
N GLN A 431 -37.01 -16.31 -9.06
CA GLN A 431 -36.66 -17.66 -9.51
C GLN A 431 -35.23 -17.72 -10.05
N LEU A 432 -34.79 -16.69 -10.78
CA LEU A 432 -33.41 -16.60 -11.27
C LEU A 432 -32.41 -16.40 -10.14
N MET A 433 -32.74 -15.57 -9.14
CA MET A 433 -31.89 -15.39 -7.97
C MET A 433 -31.83 -16.63 -7.08
N GLU A 434 -32.95 -17.36 -6.92
CA GLU A 434 -32.96 -18.62 -6.16
C GLU A 434 -32.10 -19.68 -6.85
N ALA A 435 -32.23 -19.84 -8.18
CA ALA A 435 -31.41 -20.76 -8.95
C ALA A 435 -29.91 -20.39 -8.92
N LEU A 436 -29.59 -19.09 -8.95
CA LEU A 436 -28.21 -18.63 -8.83
C LEU A 436 -27.63 -18.94 -7.44
N LYS A 437 -28.41 -18.71 -6.38
CA LYS A 437 -28.03 -19.01 -5.00
C LYS A 437 -27.83 -20.51 -4.77
N GLU A 438 -28.71 -21.36 -5.29
CA GLU A 438 -28.54 -22.82 -5.25
C GLU A 438 -27.26 -23.25 -5.97
N GLN A 439 -26.95 -22.63 -7.12
CA GLN A 439 -25.73 -22.90 -7.86
C GLN A 439 -24.47 -22.48 -7.09
N GLU A 440 -24.49 -21.33 -6.40
CA GLU A 440 -23.40 -20.87 -5.54
C GLU A 440 -23.17 -21.82 -4.36
N ASP A 441 -24.24 -22.27 -3.72
CA ASP A 441 -24.19 -23.25 -2.61
C ASP A 441 -23.59 -24.59 -3.06
N ILE A 442 -23.99 -25.09 -4.24
CA ILE A 442 -23.42 -26.32 -4.81
C ILE A 442 -21.93 -26.13 -5.12
N ASN A 443 -21.55 -24.98 -5.69
CA ASN A 443 -20.16 -24.67 -6.01
C ASN A 443 -19.29 -24.58 -4.74
N PHE A 444 -19.81 -23.96 -3.69
CA PHE A 444 -19.15 -23.89 -2.38
C PHE A 444 -18.93 -25.28 -1.78
N ARG A 445 -19.95 -26.15 -1.81
CA ARG A 445 -19.83 -27.54 -1.35
C ARG A 445 -18.83 -28.34 -2.18
N LEU A 446 -18.82 -28.15 -3.50
CA LEU A 446 -17.85 -28.79 -4.39
C LEU A 446 -16.42 -28.35 -4.09
N ARG A 447 -16.19 -27.07 -3.83
CA ARG A 447 -14.86 -26.54 -3.43
C ARG A 447 -14.40 -27.16 -2.12
N GLN A 448 -15.25 -27.18 -1.10
CA GLN A 448 -14.92 -27.83 0.18
C GLN A 448 -14.65 -29.32 0.02
N TYR A 449 -15.37 -30.01 -0.87
CA TYR A 449 -15.12 -31.42 -1.16
C TYR A 449 -13.79 -31.63 -1.89
N MET A 450 -13.48 -30.80 -2.90
CA MET A 450 -12.19 -30.82 -3.59
C MET A 450 -11.05 -30.55 -2.62
N ASP A 451 -11.17 -29.55 -1.73
CA ASP A 451 -10.15 -29.24 -0.73
C ASP A 451 -9.89 -30.43 0.20
N LYS A 452 -10.94 -31.11 0.67
CA LYS A 452 -10.82 -32.33 1.47
C LYS A 452 -10.10 -33.45 0.71
N ILE A 453 -10.40 -33.62 -0.58
CA ILE A 453 -9.71 -34.59 -1.43
C ILE A 453 -8.25 -34.21 -1.61
N ILE A 454 -7.94 -32.95 -1.93
CA ILE A 454 -6.59 -32.46 -2.16
C ILE A 454 -5.73 -32.65 -0.91
N VAL A 455 -6.23 -32.29 0.27
CA VAL A 455 -5.54 -32.52 1.55
C VAL A 455 -5.28 -34.01 1.76
N SER A 456 -6.29 -34.86 1.55
CA SER A 456 -6.14 -36.31 1.67
C SER A 456 -5.09 -36.88 0.70
N ILE A 457 -5.04 -36.39 -0.54
CA ILE A 457 -4.04 -36.80 -1.53
C ILE A 457 -2.63 -36.33 -1.13
N LEU A 458 -2.49 -35.09 -0.65
CA LEU A 458 -1.21 -34.56 -0.16
C LEU A 458 -0.66 -35.40 1.00
N ASP A 459 -1.52 -35.88 1.90
CA ASP A 459 -1.13 -36.69 3.05
C ASP A 459 -0.73 -38.13 2.69
N HIS A 460 -1.33 -38.72 1.65
CA HIS A 460 -1.12 -40.14 1.33
C HIS A 460 -0.21 -40.38 0.12
N ASN A 461 -0.33 -39.59 -0.95
CA ASN A 461 0.48 -39.73 -2.16
C ASN A 461 0.46 -38.45 -3.03
N PRO A 462 1.36 -37.49 -2.79
CA PRO A 462 1.34 -36.19 -3.45
C PRO A 462 1.68 -36.24 -4.95
N SER A 463 2.30 -37.32 -5.45
CA SER A 463 2.64 -37.44 -6.88
C SER A 463 1.43 -37.54 -7.80
N ILE A 464 0.22 -37.77 -7.26
CA ILE A 464 -1.04 -37.76 -8.02
C ILE A 464 -1.40 -36.34 -8.48
N LEU A 465 -0.95 -35.31 -7.78
CA LEU A 465 -1.19 -33.90 -8.13
C LEU A 465 -0.10 -33.32 -9.05
N GLU A 466 0.93 -34.09 -9.41
CA GLU A 466 1.94 -33.65 -10.37
C GLU A 466 1.35 -33.61 -11.79
N ILE A 467 1.19 -32.38 -12.31
CA ILE A 467 0.90 -32.16 -13.72
C ILE A 467 2.18 -32.48 -14.49
N LYS A 468 2.21 -33.63 -15.17
CA LYS A 468 3.31 -33.98 -16.08
C LYS A 468 3.17 -33.13 -17.35
N ASN A 469 4.10 -32.19 -17.53
CA ASN A 469 4.25 -31.41 -18.75
C ASN A 469 4.88 -32.23 -19.87
#